data_AF-A0A9D6IT32-F1
#
_entry.id   AF-A0A9D6IT32-F1
#
_cell.length_a   1.000
_cell.length_b   1.000
_cell.length_c   1.000
_cell.angle_alpha   90.00
_cell.angle_beta   90.00
_cell.angle_gamma   90.00
#
_symmetry.space_group_name_H-M   'P 1'
#
loop_
_entity.id
_entity.type
_entity.pdbx_description
1 polymer ?
#
loop_
_entity_poly.entity_id
_entity_poly.type
_entity_poly.pdbx_seq_one_letter_code
_entity_poly.pdbx_strand_id
1 'polypeptide(L)'
;MNVFESEIAKYERRVANIGRRPSPNMLKSNSLLYQAQLEGNRELLKAWQDGKSFVATNGGGTVLMQCFGDFYMLNLVRIADRLGTKQAEAAFDKVRAMGFPEYPCDRTLLFLPLAAMGEELPKPSIIYDRTTGCEVTYHTKIALAHSVGIPLFSVDIPFEDPYQQHLAYVTRQMKELVDWVEATLPGAKYDEAKLVKWQKDLRRWYGALHDIYELRKHVPCPDHPRDVFREPVYPGQFSDPEMLLQYYEMYREELQDRVKAGYTPVGEEKLRIVWSITGPYGSNIWDYLAKRGVSVPYWHYGGADRVFTKPAYGDLTDFGRELTPLEEEARIALYKSWAGCG
;
A
#
# COMPACT_ATOMS: atom_id res chain seq x y z
N MET A 1 13.05 14.38 -14.92
CA MET A 1 11.70 13.80 -14.84
C MET A 1 11.56 13.25 -13.43
N ASN A 2 10.58 13.75 -12.69
CA ASN A 2 10.33 13.33 -11.32
C ASN A 2 9.59 11.96 -11.29
N VAL A 3 9.39 11.41 -10.08
CA VAL A 3 8.77 10.08 -9.92
C VAL A 3 7.34 10.05 -10.48
N PHE A 4 6.53 11.09 -10.22
CA PHE A 4 5.14 11.14 -10.67
C PHE A 4 5.03 11.24 -12.19
N GLU A 5 5.84 12.07 -12.84
CA GLU A 5 5.90 12.17 -14.31
C GLU A 5 6.25 10.82 -14.95
N SER A 6 7.21 10.10 -14.36
CA SER A 6 7.61 8.77 -14.83
C SER A 6 6.46 7.76 -14.70
N GLU A 7 5.76 7.74 -13.56
CA GLU A 7 4.61 6.87 -13.36
C GLU A 7 3.43 7.25 -14.27
N ILE A 8 3.14 8.54 -14.46
CA ILE A 8 2.12 9.04 -15.39
C ILE A 8 2.42 8.53 -16.80
N ALA A 9 3.63 8.75 -17.32
CA ALA A 9 4.00 8.31 -18.67
C ALA A 9 3.87 6.78 -18.83
N LYS A 10 4.21 6.03 -17.78
CA LYS A 10 4.03 4.56 -17.75
C LYS A 10 2.55 4.18 -17.78
N TYR A 11 1.70 4.78 -16.97
CA TYR A 11 0.28 4.43 -16.89
C TYR A 11 -0.51 4.93 -18.10
N GLU A 12 -0.17 6.07 -18.69
CA GLU A 12 -0.74 6.51 -19.98
C GLU A 12 -0.49 5.49 -21.08
N ARG A 13 0.74 4.97 -21.19
CA ARG A 13 1.04 3.87 -22.12
C ARG A 13 0.24 2.61 -21.80
N ARG A 14 0.02 2.28 -20.53
CA ARG A 14 -0.74 1.08 -20.15
C ARG A 14 -2.23 1.25 -20.46
N VAL A 15 -2.84 2.39 -20.15
CA VAL A 15 -4.23 2.71 -20.47
C VAL A 15 -4.46 2.78 -21.98
N ALA A 16 -3.55 3.38 -22.74
CA ALA A 16 -3.68 3.46 -24.19
C ALA A 16 -3.59 2.08 -24.89
N ASN A 17 -2.90 1.12 -24.27
CA ASN A 17 -2.63 -0.19 -24.87
C ASN A 17 -3.47 -1.33 -24.28
N ILE A 18 -4.06 -1.17 -23.09
CA ILE A 18 -4.92 -2.19 -22.50
C ILE A 18 -6.14 -2.38 -23.42
N GLY A 19 -6.35 -3.61 -23.88
CA GLY A 19 -7.39 -3.94 -24.87
C GLY A 19 -6.96 -3.94 -26.35
N ARG A 20 -5.81 -3.37 -26.73
CA ARG A 20 -5.34 -3.42 -28.14
C ARG A 20 -4.98 -4.83 -28.61
N ARG A 21 -4.55 -5.69 -27.67
CA ARG A 21 -4.25 -7.10 -27.89
C ARG A 21 -4.94 -7.92 -26.79
N PRO A 22 -6.23 -8.25 -26.98
CA PRO A 22 -6.95 -9.03 -25.99
C PRO A 22 -6.28 -10.38 -25.79
N SER A 23 -6.17 -10.81 -24.54
CA SER A 23 -5.63 -12.10 -24.16
C SER A 23 -6.56 -12.70 -23.11
N PRO A 24 -6.86 -14.02 -23.16
CA PRO A 24 -7.70 -14.64 -22.14
C PRO A 24 -7.07 -14.57 -20.73
N ASN A 25 -5.74 -14.43 -20.66
CA ASN A 25 -5.01 -14.22 -19.40
C ASN A 25 -5.13 -12.78 -18.87
N MET A 26 -5.53 -11.82 -19.70
CA MET A 26 -5.61 -10.42 -19.30
C MET A 26 -7.00 -10.09 -18.75
N LEU A 27 -7.06 -9.83 -17.45
CA LEU A 27 -8.28 -9.37 -16.78
C LEU A 27 -8.69 -7.98 -17.27
N LYS A 28 -9.98 -7.75 -17.45
CA LYS A 28 -10.55 -6.47 -17.85
C LYS A 28 -10.43 -5.44 -16.72
N SER A 29 -10.59 -5.87 -15.47
CA SER A 29 -10.41 -5.07 -14.27
C SER A 29 -9.08 -4.29 -14.25
N ASN A 30 -8.00 -4.84 -14.84
CA ASN A 30 -6.72 -4.15 -14.96
C ASN A 30 -6.81 -2.73 -15.56
N SER A 31 -7.80 -2.41 -16.39
CA SER A 31 -7.99 -1.05 -16.91
C SER A 31 -8.33 -0.06 -15.81
N LEU A 32 -9.21 -0.45 -14.87
CA LEU A 32 -9.58 0.36 -13.71
C LEU A 32 -8.37 0.61 -12.81
N LEU A 33 -7.56 -0.43 -12.55
CA LEU A 33 -6.33 -0.28 -11.77
C LEU A 33 -5.35 0.70 -12.43
N TYR A 34 -5.11 0.59 -13.74
CA TYR A 34 -4.20 1.51 -14.43
C TYR A 34 -4.73 2.94 -14.48
N GLN A 35 -6.04 3.12 -14.64
CA GLN A 35 -6.68 4.42 -14.61
C GLN A 35 -6.57 5.06 -13.22
N ALA A 36 -6.86 4.31 -12.15
CA ALA A 36 -6.74 4.80 -10.78
C ALA A 36 -5.30 5.23 -10.47
N GLN A 37 -4.29 4.44 -10.88
CA GLN A 37 -2.89 4.83 -10.71
C GLN A 37 -2.52 6.06 -11.53
N LEU A 38 -3.03 6.20 -12.75
CA LEU A 38 -2.79 7.38 -13.59
C LEU A 38 -3.35 8.64 -12.94
N GLU A 39 -4.60 8.59 -12.52
CA GLU A 39 -5.30 9.72 -11.89
C GLU A 39 -4.66 10.11 -10.57
N GLY A 40 -4.36 9.14 -9.70
CA GLY A 40 -3.67 9.39 -8.44
C GLY A 40 -2.28 10.04 -8.63
N ASN A 41 -1.49 9.61 -9.61
CA ASN A 41 -0.21 10.25 -9.88
C ASN A 41 -0.36 11.67 -10.48
N ARG A 42 -1.38 11.91 -11.32
CA ARG A 42 -1.69 13.26 -11.83
C ARG A 42 -2.10 14.20 -10.71
N GLU A 43 -2.91 13.72 -9.77
CA GLU A 43 -3.30 14.46 -8.59
C GLU A 43 -2.09 14.83 -7.73
N LEU A 44 -1.21 13.86 -7.41
CA LEU A 44 0.01 14.12 -6.64
C LEU A 44 0.95 15.10 -7.35
N LEU A 45 1.12 14.97 -8.67
CA LEU A 45 1.94 15.92 -9.45
C LEU A 45 1.34 17.33 -9.41
N LYS A 46 0.02 17.46 -9.61
CA LYS A 46 -0.68 18.74 -9.53
C LYS A 46 -0.55 19.36 -8.13
N ALA A 47 -0.76 18.57 -7.08
CA ALA A 47 -0.61 19.01 -5.71
C ALA A 47 0.80 19.54 -5.43
N TRP A 48 1.82 18.88 -5.95
CA TRP A 48 3.20 19.35 -5.83
C TRP A 48 3.42 20.67 -6.58
N GLN A 49 2.94 20.78 -7.82
CA GLN A 49 3.03 22.02 -8.60
C GLN A 49 2.29 23.20 -7.93
N ASP A 50 1.17 22.92 -7.28
CA ASP A 50 0.36 23.89 -6.54
C ASP A 50 0.94 24.22 -5.15
N GLY A 51 2.10 23.64 -4.78
CA GLY A 51 2.77 23.89 -3.50
C GLY A 51 2.04 23.35 -2.28
N LYS A 52 1.25 22.28 -2.44
CA LYS A 52 0.52 21.64 -1.35
C LYS A 52 1.46 20.87 -0.41
N SER A 53 1.03 20.71 0.85
CA SER A 53 1.75 19.96 1.86
C SER A 53 1.72 18.45 1.57
N PHE A 54 2.83 17.78 1.87
CA PHE A 54 2.95 16.33 1.77
C PHE A 54 3.32 15.70 3.11
N VAL A 55 2.73 14.56 3.42
CA VAL A 55 3.05 13.76 4.61
C VAL A 55 3.72 12.47 4.18
N ALA A 56 4.93 12.22 4.66
CA ALA A 56 5.64 10.98 4.41
C ALA A 56 5.17 9.85 5.34
N THR A 57 4.94 8.67 4.77
CA THR A 57 4.57 7.44 5.49
C THR A 57 5.20 6.19 4.86
N ASN A 58 5.14 5.05 5.56
CA ASN A 58 5.55 3.74 5.06
C ASN A 58 4.39 2.95 4.43
N GLY A 59 3.21 3.57 4.28
CA GLY A 59 1.99 2.92 3.78
C GLY A 59 1.07 2.39 4.87
N GLY A 60 1.45 2.56 6.14
CA GLY A 60 0.60 2.30 7.30
C GLY A 60 -0.24 3.52 7.71
N GLY A 61 -1.50 3.31 8.13
CA GLY A 61 -2.33 4.34 8.79
C GLY A 61 -2.70 5.51 7.88
N THR A 62 -2.65 5.30 6.57
CA THR A 62 -2.93 6.35 5.57
C THR A 62 -4.36 6.86 5.68
N VAL A 63 -5.32 6.00 6.04
CA VAL A 63 -6.73 6.39 6.07
C VAL A 63 -7.03 7.41 7.16
N LEU A 64 -6.50 7.24 8.37
CA LEU A 64 -6.62 8.27 9.40
C LEU A 64 -6.05 9.61 8.91
N MET A 65 -4.88 9.59 8.27
CA MET A 65 -4.28 10.81 7.70
C MET A 65 -5.12 11.42 6.56
N GLN A 66 -5.82 10.63 5.74
CA GLN A 66 -6.75 11.15 4.73
C GLN A 66 -7.93 11.93 5.34
N CYS A 67 -8.17 11.81 6.65
CA CYS A 67 -9.29 12.45 7.34
C CYS A 67 -9.01 13.88 7.81
N PHE A 68 -7.79 14.40 7.61
CA PHE A 68 -7.44 15.76 8.08
C PHE A 68 -7.57 16.84 7.01
N GLY A 69 -7.70 16.47 5.72
CA GLY A 69 -7.71 17.43 4.62
C GLY A 69 -6.37 18.16 4.40
N ASP A 70 -6.31 18.96 3.34
CA ASP A 70 -5.22 19.92 3.04
C ASP A 70 -3.79 19.41 2.78
N PHE A 71 -3.56 18.10 2.84
CA PHE A 71 -2.27 17.51 2.46
C PHE A 71 -2.42 16.20 1.67
N TYR A 72 -1.31 15.78 1.09
CA TYR A 72 -1.20 14.58 0.28
C TYR A 72 -0.21 13.58 0.88
N MET A 73 -0.45 12.29 0.69
CA MET A 73 0.38 11.24 1.28
C MET A 73 1.49 10.78 0.32
N LEU A 74 2.72 10.66 0.83
CA LEU A 74 3.83 9.98 0.17
C LEU A 74 4.10 8.64 0.84
N ASN A 75 3.74 7.54 0.18
CA ASN A 75 4.18 6.22 0.61
C ASN A 75 5.60 5.95 0.10
N LEU A 76 6.58 6.28 0.93
CA LEU A 76 7.99 6.25 0.57
C LEU A 76 8.51 4.85 0.23
N VAL A 77 8.08 3.86 1.01
CA VAL A 77 8.43 2.44 0.79
C VAL A 77 7.88 1.93 -0.54
N ARG A 78 6.63 2.24 -0.87
CA ARG A 78 6.03 1.87 -2.16
C ARG A 78 6.72 2.57 -3.33
N ILE A 79 7.13 3.83 -3.15
CA ILE A 79 7.90 4.54 -4.18
C ILE A 79 9.22 3.82 -4.44
N ALA A 80 9.95 3.44 -3.38
CA ALA A 80 11.18 2.67 -3.48
C ALA A 80 10.97 1.31 -4.18
N ASP A 81 9.91 0.57 -3.83
CA ASP A 81 9.54 -0.72 -4.46
C ASP A 81 9.29 -0.61 -5.97
N ARG A 82 9.06 0.60 -6.49
CA ARG A 82 8.65 0.84 -7.88
C ARG A 82 9.66 1.61 -8.71
N LEU A 83 10.82 1.95 -8.14
CA LEU A 83 11.89 2.57 -8.91
C LEU A 83 12.36 1.63 -10.02
N GLY A 84 12.50 2.15 -11.23
CA GLY A 84 13.19 1.44 -12.31
C GLY A 84 14.67 1.30 -11.98
N THR A 85 15.36 0.32 -12.57
CA THR A 85 16.79 0.04 -12.30
C THR A 85 17.67 1.30 -12.35
N LYS A 86 17.53 2.13 -13.39
CA LYS A 86 18.30 3.38 -13.52
C LYS A 86 18.00 4.41 -12.42
N GLN A 87 16.76 4.48 -11.95
CA GLN A 87 16.38 5.38 -10.85
C GLN A 87 16.92 4.87 -9.52
N ALA A 88 16.91 3.55 -9.31
CA ALA A 88 17.50 2.93 -8.14
C ALA A 88 19.03 3.14 -8.10
N GLU A 89 19.73 2.93 -9.22
CA GLU A 89 21.18 3.19 -9.35
C GLU A 89 21.52 4.64 -8.98
N ALA A 90 20.80 5.62 -9.56
CA ALA A 90 21.00 7.04 -9.25
C ALA A 90 20.67 7.37 -7.79
N ALA A 91 19.65 6.74 -7.21
CA ALA A 91 19.33 6.90 -5.79
C ALA A 91 20.44 6.33 -4.89
N PHE A 92 21.08 5.21 -5.24
CA PHE A 92 22.23 4.69 -4.50
C PHE A 92 23.44 5.64 -4.54
N ASP A 93 23.71 6.30 -5.67
CA ASP A 93 24.77 7.32 -5.73
C ASP A 93 24.49 8.47 -4.77
N LYS A 94 23.22 8.86 -4.64
CA LYS A 94 22.78 9.88 -3.68
C LYS A 94 22.88 9.40 -2.22
N VAL A 95 22.53 8.15 -1.93
CA VAL A 95 22.74 7.51 -0.61
C VAL A 95 24.21 7.60 -0.20
N ARG A 96 25.13 7.22 -1.10
CA ARG A 96 26.58 7.29 -0.88
C ARG A 96 27.03 8.72 -0.60
N ALA A 97 26.57 9.68 -1.41
CA ALA A 97 26.91 11.08 -1.25
C ALA A 97 26.41 11.67 0.09
N MET A 98 25.30 11.15 0.62
CA MET A 98 24.78 11.51 1.95
C MET A 98 25.50 10.80 3.11
N GLY A 99 26.43 9.88 2.83
CA GLY A 99 27.21 9.16 3.85
C GLY A 99 26.46 8.00 4.52
N PHE A 100 25.35 7.52 3.95
CA PHE A 100 24.61 6.38 4.48
C PHE A 100 25.19 5.04 3.99
N PRO A 101 25.13 3.97 4.81
CA PRO A 101 25.57 2.65 4.40
C PRO A 101 24.66 2.02 3.35
N GLU A 102 25.20 1.12 2.52
CA GLU A 102 24.45 0.41 1.46
C GLU A 102 24.03 -1.02 1.83
N TYR A 103 24.39 -1.52 3.01
CA TYR A 103 23.92 -2.83 3.49
C TYR A 103 22.46 -2.87 4.02
N PRO A 104 21.78 -1.75 4.37
CA PRO A 104 20.36 -1.78 4.70
C PRO A 104 19.50 -2.19 3.51
N CYS A 105 18.27 -2.65 3.79
CA CYS A 105 17.32 -3.04 2.74
C CYS A 105 17.03 -1.87 1.78
N ASP A 106 17.24 -2.08 0.48
CA ASP A 106 17.02 -1.10 -0.60
C ASP A 106 15.66 -0.40 -0.49
N ARG A 107 14.60 -1.18 -0.21
CA ARG A 107 13.22 -0.71 -0.01
C ARG A 107 13.10 0.40 1.04
N THR A 108 13.95 0.36 2.05
CA THR A 108 13.92 1.26 3.19
C THR A 108 14.87 2.44 3.05
N LEU A 109 15.82 2.35 2.11
CA LEU A 109 16.92 3.31 1.98
C LEU A 109 16.75 4.20 0.75
N LEU A 110 16.28 3.66 -0.38
CA LEU A 110 16.25 4.38 -1.65
C LEU A 110 15.32 5.60 -1.64
N PHE A 111 14.29 5.62 -0.80
CA PHE A 111 13.42 6.79 -0.68
C PHE A 111 14.08 7.97 0.04
N LEU A 112 15.10 7.72 0.87
CA LEU A 112 15.75 8.74 1.70
C LEU A 112 16.27 9.91 0.85
N PRO A 113 17.17 9.70 -0.13
CA PRO A 113 17.66 10.80 -0.95
C PRO A 113 16.56 11.44 -1.80
N LEU A 114 15.61 10.64 -2.30
CA LEU A 114 14.52 11.14 -3.15
C LEU A 114 13.64 12.15 -2.39
N ALA A 115 13.27 11.82 -1.16
CA ALA A 115 12.47 12.70 -0.32
C ALA A 115 13.30 13.85 0.29
N ALA A 116 14.56 13.60 0.66
CA ALA A 116 15.40 14.59 1.31
C ALA A 116 15.79 15.75 0.37
N MET A 117 16.11 15.44 -0.88
CA MET A 117 16.59 16.44 -1.84
C MET A 117 15.48 17.31 -2.39
N GLY A 118 14.27 16.77 -2.57
CA GLY A 118 13.13 17.53 -3.08
C GLY A 118 13.10 17.69 -4.61
N GLU A 119 13.96 16.98 -5.33
CA GLU A 119 14.11 17.08 -6.79
C GLU A 119 13.20 16.09 -7.53
N GLU A 120 13.16 14.83 -7.07
CA GLU A 120 12.34 13.78 -7.67
C GLU A 120 11.02 13.52 -6.94
N LEU A 121 10.90 13.97 -5.70
CA LEU A 121 9.70 13.92 -4.87
C LEU A 121 9.53 15.26 -4.12
N PRO A 122 8.29 15.66 -3.80
CA PRO A 122 8.09 16.81 -2.91
C PRO A 122 8.70 16.55 -1.54
N LYS A 123 9.33 17.57 -0.95
CA LYS A 123 9.79 17.51 0.44
C LYS A 123 8.57 17.38 1.36
N PRO A 124 8.50 16.35 2.22
CA PRO A 124 7.39 16.22 3.15
C PRO A 124 7.44 17.33 4.22
N SER A 125 6.27 17.81 4.64
CA SER A 125 6.12 18.78 5.73
C SER A 125 6.27 18.11 7.09
N ILE A 126 5.85 16.84 7.19
CA ILE A 126 5.94 16.00 8.39
C ILE A 126 6.15 14.53 8.00
N ILE A 127 6.59 13.71 8.96
CA ILE A 127 6.62 12.25 8.83
C ILE A 127 5.65 11.62 9.83
N TYR A 128 4.83 10.70 9.34
CA TYR A 128 4.01 9.82 10.15
C TYR A 128 4.50 8.36 10.02
N ASP A 129 4.64 7.67 11.13
CA ASP A 129 5.00 6.25 11.15
C ASP A 129 4.30 5.46 12.26
N ARG A 130 4.50 4.14 12.22
CA ARG A 130 4.17 3.21 13.29
C ARG A 130 5.28 2.19 13.45
N THR A 131 5.49 1.67 14.65
CA THR A 131 6.55 0.68 14.92
C THR A 131 6.24 -0.74 14.41
N THR A 132 5.20 -0.93 13.58
CA THR A 132 4.87 -2.22 12.93
C THR A 132 5.81 -2.61 11.78
N GLY A 133 6.60 -1.65 11.27
CA GLY A 133 7.63 -1.89 10.26
C GLY A 133 8.88 -2.54 10.86
N CYS A 134 9.86 -2.86 9.99
CA CYS A 134 11.18 -3.23 10.49
C CYS A 134 11.90 -1.98 11.04
N GLU A 135 12.79 -2.19 12.02
CA GLU A 135 13.57 -1.12 12.67
C GLU A 135 14.32 -0.25 11.67
N VAL A 136 14.84 -0.85 10.59
CA VAL A 136 15.55 -0.12 9.52
C VAL A 136 14.66 0.95 8.90
N THR A 137 13.37 0.66 8.67
CA THR A 137 12.47 1.66 8.07
C THR A 137 12.20 2.82 9.02
N TYR A 138 12.08 2.54 10.31
CA TYR A 138 11.90 3.55 11.35
C TYR A 138 13.16 4.44 11.46
N HIS A 139 14.35 3.83 11.52
CA HIS A 139 15.61 4.57 11.57
C HIS A 139 15.87 5.40 10.32
N THR A 140 15.56 4.91 9.12
CA THR A 140 15.71 5.73 7.90
C THR A 140 14.77 6.94 7.92
N LYS A 141 13.61 6.85 8.57
CA LYS A 141 12.72 8.01 8.74
C LYS A 141 13.22 9.01 9.76
N ILE A 142 13.81 8.56 10.86
CA ILE A 142 14.53 9.45 11.78
C ILE A 142 15.64 10.16 10.99
N ALA A 143 16.43 9.42 10.21
CA ALA A 143 17.46 10.01 9.37
C ALA A 143 16.88 11.04 8.38
N LEU A 144 15.75 10.74 7.72
CA LEU A 144 15.06 11.69 6.84
C LEU A 144 14.62 12.94 7.59
N ALA A 145 13.91 12.78 8.72
CA ALA A 145 13.42 13.88 9.55
C ALA A 145 14.56 14.82 9.97
N HIS A 146 15.67 14.25 10.44
CA HIS A 146 16.87 15.01 10.80
C HIS A 146 17.53 15.69 9.58
N SER A 147 17.59 15.00 8.44
CA SER A 147 18.26 15.53 7.23
C SER A 147 17.55 16.73 6.62
N VAL A 148 16.22 16.84 6.78
CA VAL A 148 15.44 17.96 6.25
C VAL A 148 14.82 18.87 7.32
N GLY A 149 15.00 18.56 8.61
CA GLY A 149 14.53 19.38 9.73
C GLY A 149 13.01 19.41 9.89
N ILE A 150 12.33 18.27 9.67
CA ILE A 150 10.86 18.16 9.79
C ILE A 150 10.45 17.27 10.96
N PRO A 151 9.28 17.48 11.55
CA PRO A 151 8.86 16.72 12.71
C PRO A 151 8.34 15.33 12.30
N LEU A 152 8.54 14.36 13.19
CA LEU A 152 8.15 12.97 13.04
C LEU A 152 7.26 12.56 14.22
N PHE A 153 6.11 11.97 13.92
CA PHE A 153 5.28 11.30 14.92
C PHE A 153 5.21 9.81 14.59
N SER A 154 5.45 8.97 15.60
CA SER A 154 5.33 7.52 15.47
C SER A 154 4.37 6.98 16.51
N VAL A 155 3.38 6.21 16.06
CA VAL A 155 2.54 5.43 16.97
C VAL A 155 3.29 4.15 17.32
N ASP A 156 3.54 3.94 18.60
CA ASP A 156 4.13 2.71 19.09
C ASP A 156 3.09 1.58 19.14
N ILE A 157 3.33 0.52 18.40
CA ILE A 157 2.51 -0.68 18.31
C ILE A 157 3.25 -1.82 19.02
N PRO A 158 2.76 -2.25 20.21
CA PRO A 158 3.39 -3.31 20.97
C PRO A 158 3.50 -4.62 20.18
N PHE A 159 4.62 -5.33 20.34
CA PHE A 159 4.86 -6.62 19.71
C PHE A 159 4.20 -7.80 20.45
N GLU A 160 3.82 -7.61 21.71
CA GLU A 160 3.38 -8.67 22.63
C GLU A 160 1.88 -8.97 22.50
N ASP A 161 1.52 -10.22 22.80
CA ASP A 161 0.15 -10.66 22.99
C ASP A 161 -0.19 -10.73 24.49
N PRO A 162 -1.46 -10.46 24.89
CA PRO A 162 -2.62 -10.30 24.02
C PRO A 162 -2.89 -8.86 23.57
N TYR A 163 -3.12 -8.68 22.26
CA TYR A 163 -3.41 -7.38 21.62
C TYR A 163 -4.57 -6.59 22.26
N GLN A 164 -5.55 -7.27 22.87
CA GLN A 164 -6.73 -6.63 23.49
C GLN A 164 -6.35 -5.64 24.60
N GLN A 165 -5.29 -5.96 25.35
CA GLN A 165 -4.80 -5.11 26.45
C GLN A 165 -4.14 -3.82 25.94
N HIS A 166 -3.73 -3.82 24.68
CA HIS A 166 -3.07 -2.68 24.04
C HIS A 166 -4.04 -1.74 23.32
N LEU A 167 -5.34 -2.08 23.20
CA LEU A 167 -6.31 -1.25 22.49
C LEU A 167 -6.36 0.17 23.07
N ALA A 168 -6.48 0.30 24.40
CA ALA A 168 -6.53 1.61 25.06
C ALA A 168 -5.23 2.40 24.87
N TYR A 169 -4.09 1.72 24.91
CA TYR A 169 -2.77 2.31 24.72
C TYR A 169 -2.60 2.88 23.31
N VAL A 170 -2.89 2.09 22.27
CA VAL A 170 -2.78 2.53 20.89
C VAL A 170 -3.86 3.58 20.56
N THR A 171 -5.09 3.43 21.06
CA THR A 171 -6.16 4.43 20.88
C THR A 171 -5.77 5.79 21.43
N ARG A 172 -5.12 5.83 22.60
CA ARG A 172 -4.61 7.08 23.17
C ARG A 172 -3.59 7.74 22.24
N GLN A 173 -2.65 6.97 21.70
CA GLN A 173 -1.67 7.48 20.75
C GLN A 173 -2.31 7.95 19.43
N MET A 174 -3.40 7.32 18.97
CA MET A 174 -4.15 7.81 17.80
C MET A 174 -4.81 9.18 18.07
N LYS A 175 -5.29 9.42 19.30
CA LYS A 175 -5.79 10.74 19.71
C LYS A 175 -4.67 11.77 19.79
N GLU A 176 -3.52 11.39 20.36
CA GLU A 176 -2.32 12.24 20.40
C GLU A 176 -1.82 12.57 18.98
N LEU A 177 -1.90 11.63 18.04
CA LEU A 177 -1.62 11.87 16.62
C LEU A 177 -2.59 12.89 16.02
N VAL A 178 -3.89 12.79 16.32
CA VAL A 178 -4.89 13.77 15.86
C VAL A 178 -4.53 15.17 16.33
N ASP A 179 -4.31 15.34 17.64
CA ASP A 179 -3.96 16.63 18.23
C ASP A 179 -2.63 17.16 17.65
N TRP A 180 -1.64 16.28 17.47
CA TRP A 180 -0.34 16.65 16.92
C TRP A 180 -0.41 17.07 15.45
N VAL A 181 -1.19 16.38 14.61
CA VAL A 181 -1.36 16.75 13.20
C VAL A 181 -2.05 18.11 13.08
N GLU A 182 -3.14 18.33 13.81
CA GLU A 182 -3.86 19.63 13.80
C GLU A 182 -2.97 20.78 14.31
N ALA A 183 -2.09 20.52 15.28
CA ALA A 183 -1.16 21.52 15.78
C ALA A 183 0.04 21.78 14.85
N THR A 184 0.48 20.77 14.10
CA THR A 184 1.72 20.82 13.31
C THR A 184 1.49 21.23 11.86
N LEU A 185 0.35 20.88 11.27
CA LEU A 185 0.03 21.19 9.88
C LEU A 185 -1.06 22.26 9.78
N PRO A 186 -0.75 23.47 9.26
CA PRO A 186 -1.75 24.49 9.02
C PRO A 186 -2.87 24.00 8.10
N GLY A 187 -4.12 24.22 8.50
CA GLY A 187 -5.31 23.81 7.73
C GLY A 187 -5.80 22.39 8.00
N ALA A 188 -4.97 21.54 8.62
CA ALA A 188 -5.38 20.18 8.96
C ALA A 188 -6.49 20.18 10.03
N LYS A 189 -7.60 19.50 9.74
CA LYS A 189 -8.72 19.31 10.66
C LYS A 189 -9.29 17.91 10.55
N TYR A 190 -9.27 17.16 11.65
CA TYR A 190 -9.80 15.80 11.71
C TYR A 190 -11.32 15.77 11.48
N ASP A 191 -11.73 15.00 10.48
CA ASP A 191 -13.12 14.68 10.16
C ASP A 191 -13.42 13.21 10.49
N GLU A 192 -14.06 12.99 11.63
CA GLU A 192 -14.48 11.64 12.06
C GLU A 192 -15.53 11.01 11.15
N ALA A 193 -16.43 11.80 10.56
CA ALA A 193 -17.44 11.28 9.64
C ALA A 193 -16.79 10.73 8.36
N LYS A 194 -15.73 11.40 7.90
CA LYS A 194 -14.88 10.92 6.80
C LYS A 194 -14.15 9.64 7.20
N LEU A 195 -13.66 9.51 8.44
CA LEU A 195 -13.06 8.25 8.92
C LEU A 195 -14.06 7.10 8.90
N VAL A 196 -15.28 7.31 9.40
CA VAL A 196 -16.34 6.29 9.37
C VAL A 196 -16.67 5.86 7.93
N LYS A 197 -16.68 6.78 6.97
CA LYS A 197 -16.84 6.44 5.55
C LYS A 197 -15.68 5.57 5.06
N TRP A 198 -14.45 5.99 5.31
CA TRP A 198 -13.26 5.23 4.92
C TRP A 198 -13.23 3.82 5.50
N GLN A 199 -13.64 3.62 6.75
CA GLN A 199 -13.69 2.31 7.39
C GLN A 199 -14.70 1.38 6.71
N LYS A 200 -15.82 1.91 6.21
CA LYS A 200 -16.77 1.15 5.38
C LYS A 200 -16.16 0.79 4.02
N ASP A 201 -15.47 1.71 3.38
CA ASP A 201 -14.79 1.50 2.10
C ASP A 201 -13.66 0.45 2.23
N LEU A 202 -12.87 0.53 3.29
CA LEU A 202 -11.86 -0.48 3.60
C LEU A 202 -12.47 -1.85 3.92
N ARG A 203 -13.63 -1.91 4.59
CA ARG A 203 -14.34 -3.19 4.79
C ARG A 203 -14.76 -3.81 3.46
N ARG A 204 -15.28 -3.02 2.51
CA ARG A 204 -15.60 -3.49 1.14
C ARG A 204 -14.35 -4.05 0.47
N TRP A 205 -13.25 -3.29 0.54
CA TRP A 205 -11.97 -3.68 -0.04
C TRP A 205 -11.41 -4.99 0.53
N TYR A 206 -11.33 -5.11 1.86
CA TYR A 206 -10.86 -6.33 2.53
C TYR A 206 -11.74 -7.53 2.18
N GLY A 207 -13.07 -7.34 2.11
CA GLY A 207 -14.00 -8.40 1.71
C GLY A 207 -13.75 -8.90 0.28
N ALA A 208 -13.61 -7.99 -0.68
CA ALA A 208 -13.31 -8.37 -2.07
C ALA A 208 -11.94 -9.07 -2.19
N LEU A 209 -10.93 -8.57 -1.46
CA LEU A 209 -9.60 -9.16 -1.43
C LEU A 209 -9.59 -10.56 -0.80
N HIS A 210 -10.32 -10.75 0.29
CA HIS A 210 -10.55 -12.07 0.90
C HIS A 210 -11.16 -13.05 -0.11
N ASP A 211 -12.24 -12.64 -0.78
CA ASP A 211 -12.90 -13.50 -1.78
C ASP A 211 -11.95 -13.86 -2.94
N ILE A 212 -11.14 -12.91 -3.43
CA ILE A 212 -10.11 -13.17 -4.44
C ILE A 212 -9.14 -14.27 -3.97
N TYR A 213 -8.68 -14.18 -2.72
CA TYR A 213 -7.80 -15.18 -2.14
C TYR A 213 -8.46 -16.55 -1.93
N GLU A 214 -9.73 -16.59 -1.51
CA GLU A 214 -10.51 -17.84 -1.43
C GLU A 214 -10.67 -18.47 -2.83
N LEU A 215 -10.94 -17.67 -3.85
CA LEU A 215 -11.05 -18.15 -5.24
C LEU A 215 -9.75 -18.76 -5.74
N ARG A 216 -8.59 -18.20 -5.36
CA ARG A 216 -7.27 -18.74 -5.70
C ARG A 216 -7.00 -20.14 -5.12
N LYS A 217 -7.76 -20.59 -4.11
CA LYS A 217 -7.64 -21.96 -3.56
C LYS A 217 -8.12 -23.03 -4.54
N HIS A 218 -8.94 -22.69 -5.54
CA HIS A 218 -9.40 -23.64 -6.54
C HIS A 218 -8.22 -24.27 -7.30
N VAL A 219 -8.43 -25.52 -7.73
CA VAL A 219 -7.47 -26.30 -8.51
C VAL A 219 -8.12 -26.65 -9.86
N PRO A 220 -7.59 -26.17 -10.99
CA PRO A 220 -6.43 -25.28 -11.10
C PRO A 220 -6.72 -23.83 -10.65
N CYS A 221 -5.70 -23.07 -10.26
CA CYS A 221 -5.83 -21.67 -9.83
C CYS A 221 -6.34 -20.80 -10.99
N PRO A 222 -7.37 -19.96 -10.78
CA PRO A 222 -7.96 -19.13 -11.84
C PRO A 222 -7.12 -17.88 -12.18
N ASP A 223 -6.08 -17.61 -11.40
CA ASP A 223 -5.38 -16.34 -11.40
C ASP A 223 -3.97 -16.42 -11.97
N HIS A 224 -3.57 -15.42 -12.74
CA HIS A 224 -2.27 -15.43 -13.39
C HIS A 224 -1.24 -14.88 -12.39
N PRO A 225 -0.04 -15.47 -12.27
CA PRO A 225 0.97 -15.00 -11.32
C PRO A 225 1.17 -13.48 -11.37
N ARG A 226 1.21 -12.88 -12.56
CA ARG A 226 1.35 -11.42 -12.73
C ARG A 226 0.26 -10.62 -12.02
N ASP A 227 -0.99 -11.06 -12.05
CA ASP A 227 -2.11 -10.38 -11.39
C ASP A 227 -2.06 -10.57 -9.87
N VAL A 228 -1.61 -11.73 -9.38
CA VAL A 228 -1.29 -11.95 -7.95
C VAL A 228 -0.33 -10.87 -7.44
N PHE A 229 0.74 -10.57 -8.18
CA PHE A 229 1.72 -9.57 -7.76
C PHE A 229 1.37 -8.11 -8.09
N ARG A 230 0.20 -7.85 -8.69
CA ARG A 230 -0.38 -6.50 -8.72
C ARG A 230 -1.00 -6.12 -7.37
N GLU A 231 -1.28 -7.11 -6.52
CA GLU A 231 -2.03 -6.98 -5.27
C GLU A 231 -1.20 -7.03 -3.99
N PRO A 232 -1.44 -6.21 -2.98
CA PRO A 232 -2.53 -5.24 -2.87
C PRO A 232 -2.10 -3.85 -3.33
N VAL A 233 -3.09 -3.07 -3.73
CA VAL A 233 -3.04 -1.63 -3.75
C VAL A 233 -4.01 -1.14 -2.68
N TYR A 234 -3.52 -0.33 -1.75
CA TYR A 234 -4.31 0.12 -0.61
C TYR A 234 -5.18 1.34 -0.98
N PRO A 235 -6.48 1.33 -0.64
CA PRO A 235 -7.39 2.45 -0.90
C PRO A 235 -6.90 3.79 -0.35
N GLY A 236 -6.31 3.82 0.85
CA GLY A 236 -5.84 5.07 1.47
C GLY A 236 -4.67 5.76 0.76
N GLN A 237 -4.14 5.16 -0.32
CA GLN A 237 -3.14 5.80 -1.20
C GLN A 237 -3.77 6.79 -2.19
N PHE A 238 -5.09 6.79 -2.31
CA PHE A 238 -5.84 7.67 -3.19
C PHE A 238 -6.69 8.60 -2.33
N SER A 239 -6.92 9.82 -2.81
CA SER A 239 -7.87 10.74 -2.17
C SER A 239 -9.32 10.23 -2.32
N ASP A 240 -9.62 9.59 -3.46
CA ASP A 240 -10.86 8.87 -3.75
C ASP A 240 -10.56 7.40 -4.11
N PRO A 241 -10.97 6.44 -3.28
CA PRO A 241 -10.71 5.02 -3.51
C PRO A 241 -11.71 4.35 -4.47
N GLU A 242 -12.81 5.01 -4.88
CA GLU A 242 -13.95 4.31 -5.48
C GLU A 242 -13.58 3.52 -6.75
N MET A 243 -12.76 4.09 -7.64
CA MET A 243 -12.28 3.38 -8.83
C MET A 243 -11.46 2.14 -8.47
N LEU A 244 -10.69 2.20 -7.39
CA LEU A 244 -9.95 1.06 -6.89
C LEU A 244 -10.88 0.01 -6.28
N LEU A 245 -11.92 0.40 -5.54
CA LEU A 245 -12.91 -0.53 -5.00
C LEU A 245 -13.61 -1.30 -6.14
N GLN A 246 -14.02 -0.58 -7.20
CA GLN A 246 -14.61 -1.18 -8.40
C GLN A 246 -13.64 -2.14 -9.11
N TYR A 247 -12.35 -1.82 -9.13
CA TYR A 247 -11.31 -2.73 -9.62
C TYR A 247 -11.33 -4.07 -8.88
N TYR A 248 -11.34 -4.06 -7.55
CA TYR A 248 -11.36 -5.30 -6.75
C TYR A 248 -12.65 -6.08 -6.89
N GLU A 249 -13.80 -5.40 -6.92
CA GLU A 249 -15.10 -6.03 -7.12
C GLU A 249 -15.17 -6.73 -8.48
N MET A 250 -14.74 -6.05 -9.55
CA MET A 250 -14.66 -6.63 -10.90
C MET A 250 -13.63 -7.75 -10.99
N TYR A 251 -12.47 -7.61 -10.35
CA TYR A 251 -11.44 -8.66 -10.33
C TYR A 251 -11.98 -9.94 -9.66
N ARG A 252 -12.66 -9.80 -8.52
CA ARG A 252 -13.34 -10.92 -7.86
C ARG A 252 -14.32 -11.62 -8.80
N GLU A 253 -15.18 -10.86 -9.49
CA GLU A 253 -16.17 -11.41 -10.43
C GLU A 253 -15.50 -12.16 -11.59
N GLU A 254 -14.45 -11.59 -12.18
CA GLU A 254 -13.70 -12.25 -13.27
C GLU A 254 -13.04 -13.55 -12.81
N LEU A 255 -12.53 -13.62 -11.57
CA LEU A 255 -12.01 -14.87 -11.01
C LEU A 255 -13.11 -15.89 -10.73
N GLN A 256 -14.28 -15.47 -10.25
CA GLN A 256 -15.43 -16.36 -10.07
C GLN A 256 -15.85 -16.99 -11.41
N ASP A 257 -15.89 -16.22 -12.48
CA ASP A 257 -16.25 -16.73 -13.80
C ASP A 257 -15.20 -17.68 -14.36
N ARG A 258 -13.91 -17.40 -14.13
CA ARG A 258 -12.82 -18.34 -14.47
C ARG A 258 -12.94 -19.66 -13.70
N VAL A 259 -13.25 -19.60 -12.40
CA VAL A 259 -13.50 -20.81 -11.60
C VAL A 259 -14.66 -21.63 -12.16
N LYS A 260 -15.81 -20.99 -12.46
CA LYS A 260 -16.97 -21.68 -13.06
C LYS A 260 -16.64 -22.33 -14.40
N ALA A 261 -15.78 -21.70 -15.19
CA ALA A 261 -15.34 -22.21 -16.48
C ALA A 261 -14.23 -23.27 -16.40
N GLY A 262 -13.70 -23.56 -15.22
CA GLY A 262 -12.51 -24.42 -15.06
C GLY A 262 -11.27 -23.84 -15.73
N TYR A 263 -11.21 -22.52 -15.91
CA TYR A 263 -10.14 -21.83 -16.61
C TYR A 263 -8.93 -21.62 -15.70
N THR A 264 -7.74 -21.88 -16.22
CA THR A 264 -6.49 -21.47 -15.58
C THR A 264 -5.56 -20.78 -16.59
N PRO A 265 -4.90 -19.69 -16.18
CA PRO A 265 -4.03 -18.94 -17.08
C PRO A 265 -2.63 -19.53 -17.24
N VAL A 266 -2.31 -20.62 -16.53
CA VAL A 266 -1.03 -21.35 -16.61
C VAL A 266 -1.09 -22.60 -17.49
N GLY A 267 -2.22 -22.85 -18.17
CA GLY A 267 -2.43 -24.02 -19.02
C GLY A 267 -2.69 -25.28 -18.18
N GLU A 268 -1.67 -26.12 -18.02
CA GLU A 268 -1.71 -27.24 -17.07
C GLU A 268 -1.04 -26.79 -15.77
N GLU A 269 -1.78 -26.76 -14.66
CA GLU A 269 -1.21 -26.43 -13.36
C GLU A 269 -0.40 -27.60 -12.81
N LYS A 270 0.92 -27.50 -12.88
CA LYS A 270 1.89 -28.53 -12.47
C LYS A 270 2.40 -28.35 -11.05
N LEU A 271 2.42 -27.11 -10.57
CA LEU A 271 2.95 -26.75 -9.26
C LEU A 271 2.22 -25.52 -8.72
N ARG A 272 1.94 -25.52 -7.42
CA ARG A 272 1.38 -24.38 -6.68
C ARG A 272 2.42 -23.94 -5.66
N ILE A 273 2.75 -22.65 -5.64
CA ILE A 273 3.70 -22.09 -4.68
C ILE A 273 3.05 -21.00 -3.83
N VAL A 274 3.43 -20.97 -2.57
CA VAL A 274 3.24 -19.79 -1.72
C VAL A 274 4.44 -18.88 -1.96
N TRP A 275 4.19 -17.63 -2.33
CA TRP A 275 5.24 -16.62 -2.36
C TRP A 275 5.27 -15.89 -1.03
N SER A 276 6.41 -15.86 -0.35
CA SER A 276 6.54 -15.14 0.92
C SER A 276 7.47 -13.96 0.83
N ILE A 277 6.92 -12.78 1.13
CA ILE A 277 7.60 -11.50 1.29
C ILE A 277 8.21 -10.96 -0.01
N THR A 278 8.02 -9.64 -0.23
CA THR A 278 8.50 -8.84 -1.36
C THR A 278 8.13 -9.37 -2.74
N GLY A 279 7.41 -8.56 -3.52
CA GLY A 279 7.20 -8.87 -4.92
C GLY A 279 8.55 -8.82 -5.64
N PRO A 280 8.81 -9.67 -6.64
CA PRO A 280 10.03 -9.61 -7.44
C PRO A 280 9.97 -8.45 -8.44
N TYR A 281 9.97 -7.23 -7.89
CA TYR A 281 9.97 -5.96 -8.60
C TYR A 281 11.22 -5.87 -9.48
N GLY A 282 11.04 -5.65 -10.79
CA GLY A 282 12.14 -5.53 -11.74
C GLY A 282 12.46 -6.80 -12.56
N SER A 283 11.75 -7.91 -12.34
CA SER A 283 11.88 -9.13 -13.16
C SER A 283 10.55 -9.56 -13.79
N ASN A 284 10.60 -10.27 -14.92
CA ASN A 284 9.41 -10.91 -15.50
C ASN A 284 9.27 -12.38 -15.07
N ILE A 285 9.44 -12.64 -13.77
CA ILE A 285 9.32 -13.99 -13.21
C ILE A 285 7.91 -14.55 -13.37
N TRP A 286 6.89 -13.70 -13.46
CA TRP A 286 5.49 -14.10 -13.60
C TRP A 286 5.25 -14.92 -14.87
N ASP A 287 5.76 -14.45 -16.01
CA ASP A 287 5.62 -15.15 -17.28
C ASP A 287 6.45 -16.43 -17.31
N TYR A 288 7.58 -16.44 -16.59
CA TYR A 288 8.42 -17.61 -16.41
C TYR A 288 7.70 -18.73 -15.64
N LEU A 289 7.00 -18.37 -14.55
CA LEU A 289 6.18 -19.28 -13.74
C LEU A 289 5.00 -19.81 -14.54
N ALA A 290 4.23 -18.92 -15.17
CA ALA A 290 3.03 -19.29 -15.93
C ALA A 290 3.37 -20.25 -17.09
N LYS A 291 4.45 -20.01 -17.84
CA LYS A 291 4.92 -20.92 -18.92
C LYS A 291 5.31 -22.32 -18.44
N ARG A 292 5.58 -22.50 -17.15
CA ARG A 292 5.94 -23.78 -16.53
C ARG A 292 4.77 -24.45 -15.82
N GLY A 293 3.55 -23.90 -15.93
CA GLY A 293 2.40 -24.42 -15.20
C GLY A 293 2.48 -24.15 -13.69
N VAL A 294 3.21 -23.11 -13.27
CA VAL A 294 3.35 -22.76 -11.85
C VAL A 294 2.38 -21.63 -11.50
N SER A 295 1.47 -21.89 -10.58
CA SER A 295 0.55 -20.89 -10.03
C SER A 295 1.00 -20.40 -8.65
N VAL A 296 0.56 -19.19 -8.30
CA VAL A 296 0.86 -18.54 -7.02
C VAL A 296 -0.46 -18.23 -6.31
N PRO A 297 -1.16 -19.23 -5.75
CA PRO A 297 -2.46 -19.01 -5.12
C PRO A 297 -2.40 -18.12 -3.87
N TYR A 298 -1.21 -17.98 -3.27
CA TYR A 298 -1.02 -17.15 -2.09
C TYR A 298 0.28 -16.34 -2.20
N TRP A 299 0.16 -15.03 -2.09
CA TRP A 299 1.29 -14.14 -1.86
C TRP A 299 1.18 -13.54 -0.47
N HIS A 300 2.08 -13.96 0.42
CA HIS A 300 2.26 -13.33 1.72
C HIS A 300 2.98 -11.99 1.52
N TYR A 301 2.22 -10.91 1.56
CA TYR A 301 2.71 -9.53 1.68
C TYR A 301 2.29 -8.99 3.06
N GLY A 302 2.83 -7.85 3.49
CA GLY A 302 2.65 -7.38 4.87
C GLY A 302 1.23 -7.45 5.43
N GLY A 303 0.21 -7.03 4.68
CA GLY A 303 -1.20 -7.11 5.07
C GLY A 303 -1.95 -8.39 4.64
N ALA A 304 -1.28 -9.40 4.08
CA ALA A 304 -1.92 -10.63 3.60
C ALA A 304 -2.52 -11.41 4.77
N ASP A 305 -1.83 -11.47 5.92
CA ASP A 305 -2.36 -12.12 7.11
C ASP A 305 -3.70 -11.51 7.54
N ARG A 306 -3.84 -10.18 7.46
CA ARG A 306 -5.11 -9.48 7.74
C ARG A 306 -6.25 -9.86 6.82
N VAL A 307 -5.97 -10.28 5.59
CA VAL A 307 -7.03 -10.74 4.69
C VAL A 307 -7.72 -11.98 5.26
N PHE A 308 -7.00 -12.80 6.04
CA PHE A 308 -7.51 -14.06 6.60
C PHE A 308 -7.71 -14.04 8.11
N THR A 309 -7.17 -13.04 8.82
CA THR A 309 -7.39 -12.86 10.26
C THR A 309 -8.49 -11.83 10.51
N LYS A 310 -9.42 -12.18 11.41
CA LYS A 310 -10.36 -11.21 12.00
C LYS A 310 -9.56 -10.32 12.93
N PRO A 311 -9.57 -9.01 12.70
CA PRO A 311 -10.80 -8.26 12.61
C PRO A 311 -10.94 -7.48 11.32
N ALA A 312 -12.15 -7.50 10.80
CA ALA A 312 -12.63 -6.43 9.97
C ALA A 312 -13.07 -5.24 10.84
N TYR A 313 -13.05 -4.03 10.29
CA TYR A 313 -13.75 -2.89 10.88
C TYR A 313 -15.16 -3.30 11.31
N GLY A 314 -15.67 -2.82 12.46
CA GLY A 314 -16.94 -3.20 13.08
C GLY A 314 -17.14 -4.67 13.46
N ASP A 315 -16.11 -5.52 13.46
CA ASP A 315 -16.23 -6.87 14.04
C ASP A 315 -16.38 -6.77 15.57
N LEU A 316 -17.34 -7.49 16.15
CA LEU A 316 -17.62 -7.48 17.59
C LEU A 316 -16.90 -8.62 18.34
N THR A 317 -16.34 -9.60 17.63
CA THR A 317 -15.80 -10.83 18.22
C THR A 317 -14.62 -10.58 19.15
N ASP A 318 -13.76 -9.62 18.82
CA ASP A 318 -12.53 -9.33 19.58
C ASP A 318 -12.80 -8.63 20.92
N PHE A 319 -13.82 -7.78 21.00
CA PHE A 319 -14.04 -6.88 22.15
C PHE A 319 -15.45 -6.96 22.77
N GLY A 320 -16.35 -7.75 22.18
CA GLY A 320 -17.73 -7.91 22.66
C GLY A 320 -18.59 -6.64 22.58
N ARG A 321 -18.12 -5.59 21.91
CA ARG A 321 -18.79 -4.29 21.76
C ARG A 321 -18.39 -3.60 20.48
N GLU A 322 -19.18 -2.60 20.09
CA GLU A 322 -18.77 -1.65 19.06
C GLU A 322 -17.59 -0.80 19.55
N LEU A 323 -16.66 -0.55 18.64
CA LEU A 323 -15.51 0.31 18.85
C LEU A 323 -15.79 1.71 18.27
N THR A 324 -15.24 2.73 18.91
CA THR A 324 -15.22 4.09 18.34
C THR A 324 -14.34 4.12 17.07
N PRO A 325 -14.50 5.11 16.16
CA PRO A 325 -13.70 5.17 14.94
C PRO A 325 -12.18 5.18 15.17
N LEU A 326 -11.69 5.75 16.27
CA LEU A 326 -10.25 5.70 16.59
C LEU A 326 -9.82 4.37 17.23
N GLU A 327 -10.70 3.72 18.00
CA GLU A 327 -10.44 2.36 18.50
C GLU A 327 -10.41 1.36 17.34
N GLU A 328 -11.21 1.59 16.31
CA GLU A 328 -11.17 0.84 15.06
C GLU A 328 -9.81 0.94 14.37
N GLU A 329 -9.26 2.16 14.21
CA GLU A 329 -7.90 2.33 13.66
C GLU A 329 -6.83 1.70 14.55
N ALA A 330 -6.97 1.80 15.87
CA ALA A 330 -6.06 1.17 16.83
C ALA A 330 -6.10 -0.36 16.73
N ARG A 331 -7.29 -0.95 16.64
CA ARG A 331 -7.49 -2.38 16.42
C ARG A 331 -6.80 -2.82 15.15
N ILE A 332 -7.04 -2.12 14.04
CA ILE A 332 -6.40 -2.44 12.78
C ILE A 332 -4.88 -2.37 12.96
N ALA A 333 -4.33 -1.29 13.50
CA ALA A 333 -2.89 -1.16 13.76
C ALA A 333 -2.28 -2.30 14.61
N LEU A 334 -3.02 -2.80 15.60
CA LEU A 334 -2.60 -3.90 16.48
C LEU A 334 -2.54 -5.26 15.77
N TYR A 335 -3.33 -5.47 14.73
CA TYR A 335 -3.27 -6.71 13.98
C TYR A 335 -2.04 -6.78 13.08
N LYS A 336 -1.08 -7.55 13.60
CA LYS A 336 0.29 -7.73 13.13
C LYS A 336 0.32 -7.99 11.63
N SER A 337 0.94 -7.05 10.93
CA SER A 337 1.29 -7.15 9.53
C SER A 337 2.70 -6.60 9.40
N TRP A 338 3.68 -7.46 9.12
CA TRP A 338 5.06 -7.00 8.94
C TRP A 338 5.14 -6.11 7.69
N ALA A 339 5.64 -4.90 7.84
CA ALA A 339 5.94 -3.92 6.79
C ALA A 339 4.74 -3.26 6.06
N GLY A 340 4.47 -2.00 6.42
CA GLY A 340 4.19 -0.91 5.46
C GLY A 340 2.93 -0.96 4.61
N CYS A 341 1.96 -1.81 4.94
CA CYS A 341 0.85 -2.10 4.05
C CYS A 341 -0.42 -2.33 4.87
N GLY A 342 -0.89 -1.33 5.63
CA GLY A 342 -2.02 -1.56 6.53
C GLY A 342 -2.74 -0.36 7.07
#